data_AF-A0A6B9FF94-F1
#
_entry.id   AF-A0A6B9FF94-F1
#
_cell.length_a   1.000
_cell.length_b   1.000
_cell.length_c   1.000
_cell.angle_alpha   90.00
_cell.angle_beta   90.00
_cell.angle_gamma   90.00
#
_symmetry.space_group_name_H-M   'P 1'
#
loop_
_entity.id
_entity.type
_entity.pdbx_description
1 polymer ?
#
loop_
_entity_poly.entity_id
_entity_poly.type
_entity_poly.pdbx_seq_one_letter_code
_entity_poly.pdbx_strand_id
1 'polypeptide(L)'
;MKPFLPLLAVCAALYALPAAAASYEFVPAPQTDLNRMYRVDKVTGEVTSCQYGLQESAGGIGQTVCFGAGEGAGPQTPSEYGLVASRHTREAGVFRVNYRTGEMSICFVLVKKEQVVCTQQGKPGAEAGTDAPLTGPAPGRAGASATPTQGGRP
;
A
#
# COMPACT_ATOMS: atom_id res chain seq x y z
N MET A 1 -14.27 -32.55 55.54
CA MET A 1 -13.17 -31.66 55.10
C MET A 1 -12.92 -31.95 53.62
N LYS A 2 -13.23 -31.02 52.72
CA LYS A 2 -13.09 -31.16 51.25
C LYS A 2 -11.92 -30.28 50.79
N PRO A 3 -10.89 -30.81 50.12
CA PRO A 3 -9.99 -29.98 49.35
C PRO A 3 -10.50 -29.92 47.91
N PHE A 4 -11.18 -28.83 47.56
CA PHE A 4 -11.45 -28.44 46.18
C PHE A 4 -10.63 -27.19 45.91
N LEU A 5 -9.38 -27.34 45.47
CA LEU A 5 -8.61 -26.28 44.80
C LEU A 5 -7.34 -26.91 44.22
N PRO A 6 -7.34 -27.27 42.92
CA PRO A 6 -6.49 -26.52 42.01
C PRO A 6 -7.08 -26.50 40.59
N LEU A 7 -8.21 -25.82 40.37
CA LEU A 7 -8.76 -25.61 39.01
C LEU A 7 -8.88 -24.13 38.63
N LEU A 8 -8.43 -23.22 39.49
CA LEU A 8 -8.49 -21.77 39.27
C LEU A 8 -7.21 -21.17 38.69
N ALA A 9 -6.10 -21.94 38.62
CA ALA A 9 -4.82 -21.43 38.15
C ALA A 9 -4.58 -21.60 36.63
N VAL A 10 -5.39 -22.39 35.92
CA VAL A 10 -5.15 -22.72 34.49
C VAL A 10 -5.84 -21.73 33.53
N CYS A 11 -6.82 -20.95 33.99
CA CYS A 11 -7.56 -20.01 33.12
C CYS A 11 -6.85 -18.66 32.88
N ALA A 12 -5.78 -18.33 33.61
CA ALA A 12 -5.11 -17.03 33.49
C ALA A 12 -4.01 -16.96 32.41
N ALA A 13 -3.66 -18.08 31.78
CA ALA A 13 -2.59 -18.15 30.77
C ALA A 13 -3.08 -18.14 29.31
N LEU A 14 -4.40 -18.13 29.10
CA LEU A 14 -4.98 -18.11 27.75
C LEU A 14 -5.14 -16.65 27.29
N TYR A 15 -4.14 -16.22 26.53
CA TYR A 15 -4.23 -15.20 25.48
C TYR A 15 -4.48 -13.74 25.92
N ALA A 16 -3.52 -13.16 26.63
CA ALA A 16 -3.14 -11.77 26.35
C ALA A 16 -2.37 -11.76 25.01
N LEU A 17 -3.06 -12.02 23.88
CA LEU A 17 -2.53 -11.61 22.59
C LEU A 17 -2.40 -10.10 22.67
N PRO A 18 -1.23 -9.50 22.40
CA PRO A 18 -1.18 -8.08 22.22
C PRO A 18 -2.17 -7.78 21.09
N ALA A 19 -3.22 -7.05 21.38
CA ALA A 19 -3.96 -6.35 20.35
C ALA A 19 -2.92 -5.41 19.74
N ALA A 20 -2.24 -5.87 18.68
CA ALA A 20 -1.37 -5.02 17.90
C ALA A 20 -2.29 -3.90 17.41
N ALA A 21 -2.14 -2.72 18.01
CA ALA A 21 -2.78 -1.52 17.53
C ALA A 21 -2.15 -1.24 16.16
N ALA A 22 -2.70 -1.90 15.14
CA ALA A 22 -2.26 -1.75 13.77
C ALA A 22 -2.52 -0.29 13.40
N SER A 23 -1.43 0.40 13.07
CA SER A 23 -1.51 1.78 12.63
C SER A 23 -1.58 1.76 11.12
N TYR A 24 -2.68 2.28 10.58
CA TYR A 24 -2.93 2.31 9.15
C TYR A 24 -2.83 3.73 8.62
N GLU A 25 -2.38 3.85 7.38
CA GLU A 25 -2.42 5.08 6.60
C GLU A 25 -3.23 4.85 5.33
N PHE A 26 -3.95 5.89 4.89
CA PHE A 26 -4.85 5.83 3.75
C PHE A 26 -4.54 6.92 2.74
N VAL A 27 -4.48 6.55 1.46
CA VAL A 27 -4.23 7.48 0.35
C VAL A 27 -5.18 7.16 -0.81
N PRO A 28 -5.86 8.17 -1.40
CA PRO A 28 -6.67 7.95 -2.59
C PRO A 28 -5.80 7.62 -3.80
N ALA A 29 -6.36 6.84 -4.73
CA ALA A 29 -5.77 6.71 -6.05
C ALA A 29 -5.64 8.10 -6.70
N PRO A 30 -4.52 8.42 -7.40
CA PRO A 30 -4.34 9.73 -8.02
C PRO A 30 -5.22 9.96 -9.26
N GLN A 31 -5.73 8.89 -9.85
CA GLN A 31 -6.65 8.94 -10.99
C GLN A 31 -8.02 9.55 -10.59
N THR A 32 -8.48 10.55 -11.34
CA THR A 32 -9.63 11.40 -10.96
C THR A 32 -11.00 10.75 -11.17
N ASP A 33 -11.10 9.75 -12.03
CA ASP A 33 -12.31 8.99 -12.34
C ASP A 33 -12.35 7.61 -11.67
N LEU A 34 -11.45 7.37 -10.70
CA LEU A 34 -11.36 6.12 -9.96
C LEU A 34 -11.65 6.32 -8.47
N ASN A 35 -12.79 5.80 -8.00
CA ASN A 35 -13.15 5.83 -6.58
C ASN A 35 -12.48 4.69 -5.80
N ARG A 36 -11.15 4.79 -5.63
CA ARG A 36 -10.34 3.79 -4.93
C ARG A 36 -9.48 4.44 -3.85
N MET A 37 -9.48 3.84 -2.67
CA MET A 37 -8.60 4.16 -1.55
C MET A 37 -7.63 3.01 -1.33
N TYR A 38 -6.35 3.33 -1.10
CA TYR A 38 -5.35 2.37 -0.64
C TYR A 38 -5.15 2.50 0.85
N ARG A 39 -4.87 1.39 1.52
CA ARG A 39 -4.49 1.30 2.94
C ARG A 39 -3.14 0.61 3.03
N VAL A 40 -2.24 1.13 3.85
CA VAL A 40 -1.02 0.43 4.27
C VAL A 40 -1.02 0.21 5.78
N ASP A 41 -0.53 -0.95 6.22
CA ASP A 41 -0.09 -1.14 7.61
C ASP A 41 1.29 -0.49 7.77
N LYS A 42 1.39 0.50 8.66
CA LYS A 42 2.62 1.30 8.82
C LYS A 42 3.79 0.52 9.38
N VAL A 43 3.57 -0.65 9.99
CA VAL A 43 4.63 -1.49 10.56
C VAL A 43 5.03 -2.59 9.59
N THR A 44 4.06 -3.29 9.01
CA THR A 44 4.32 -4.46 8.15
C THR A 44 4.50 -4.09 6.68
N GLY A 45 3.99 -2.93 6.26
CA GLY A 45 4.01 -2.50 4.85
C GLY A 45 3.04 -3.28 3.96
N GLU A 46 2.13 -4.08 4.53
CA GLU A 46 1.06 -4.73 3.77
C GLU A 46 0.12 -3.66 3.17
N VAL A 47 -0.19 -3.76 1.88
CA VAL A 47 -1.05 -2.81 1.17
C VAL A 47 -2.30 -3.50 0.65
N THR A 48 -3.46 -2.93 0.93
CA THR A 48 -4.73 -3.34 0.33
C THR A 48 -5.43 -2.13 -0.31
N SER A 49 -6.54 -2.36 -1.00
CA SER A 49 -7.38 -1.28 -1.54
C SER A 49 -8.86 -1.55 -1.29
N CYS A 50 -9.62 -0.47 -1.21
CA CYS A 50 -11.06 -0.46 -1.14
C CYS A 50 -11.61 0.45 -2.23
N GLN A 51 -12.79 0.12 -2.74
CA GLN A 51 -13.50 0.92 -3.71
C GLN A 51 -14.98 0.98 -3.37
N TYR A 52 -15.64 2.02 -3.86
CA TYR A 52 -17.09 2.04 -3.89
C TYR A 52 -17.59 1.06 -4.97
N GLY A 53 -18.54 0.22 -4.59
CA GLY A 53 -19.31 -0.63 -5.49
C GLY A 53 -20.80 -0.48 -5.23
N LEU A 54 -21.63 -0.97 -6.15
CA LEU A 54 -23.08 -1.04 -5.97
C LEU A 54 -23.46 -2.49 -5.74
N GLN A 55 -24.25 -2.75 -4.71
CA GLN A 55 -24.81 -4.08 -4.49
C GLN A 55 -26.15 -4.19 -5.22
N GLU A 56 -26.14 -4.83 -6.40
CA GLU A 56 -27.35 -4.97 -7.24
C GLU A 56 -28.49 -5.66 -6.48
N SER A 57 -28.15 -6.70 -5.71
CA SER A 57 -29.09 -7.47 -4.89
C SER A 57 -29.78 -6.67 -3.78
N ALA A 58 -29.24 -5.51 -3.41
CA ALA A 58 -29.77 -4.64 -2.38
C ALA A 58 -30.48 -3.40 -2.96
N GLY A 59 -30.87 -3.43 -4.25
CA GLY A 59 -31.54 -2.30 -4.90
C GLY A 59 -30.60 -1.15 -5.26
N GLY A 60 -29.32 -1.44 -5.50
CA GLY A 60 -28.33 -0.43 -5.87
C GLY A 60 -27.79 0.40 -4.70
N ILE A 61 -27.83 -0.14 -3.48
CA ILE A 61 -27.19 0.48 -2.32
C ILE A 61 -25.67 0.42 -2.50
N GLY A 62 -25.01 1.56 -2.31
CA GLY A 62 -23.56 1.68 -2.34
C GLY A 62 -22.88 0.98 -1.17
N GLN A 63 -21.80 0.25 -1.46
CA GLN A 63 -21.00 -0.48 -0.48
C GLN A 63 -19.50 -0.18 -0.68
N THR A 64 -18.76 -0.12 0.42
CA THR A 64 -17.29 -0.14 0.38
C THR A 64 -16.82 -1.58 0.25
N VAL A 65 -16.23 -1.91 -0.89
CA VAL A 65 -15.70 -3.25 -1.20
C VAL A 65 -14.18 -3.19 -1.09
N CYS A 66 -13.61 -3.99 -0.19
CA CYS A 66 -12.17 -4.08 0.02
C CYS A 66 -11.65 -5.44 -0.39
N PHE A 67 -10.41 -5.50 -0.87
CA PHE A 67 -9.71 -6.77 -1.05
C PHE A 67 -9.50 -7.46 0.31
N GLY A 68 -9.80 -8.75 0.35
CA GLY A 68 -9.77 -9.60 1.53
C GLY A 68 -8.35 -9.98 1.97
N ALA A 69 -8.27 -10.82 2.99
CA ALA A 69 -7.00 -11.35 3.48
C ALA A 69 -6.31 -12.19 2.40
N GLY A 70 -5.02 -11.91 2.14
CA GLY A 70 -4.24 -12.57 1.09
C GLY A 70 -4.42 -11.98 -0.32
N GLU A 71 -5.41 -11.11 -0.53
CA GLU A 71 -5.63 -10.38 -1.79
C GLU A 71 -4.89 -9.02 -1.81
N GLY A 72 -4.29 -8.64 -0.68
CA GLY A 72 -3.38 -7.51 -0.55
C GLY A 72 -1.96 -7.83 -1.04
N ALA A 73 -1.19 -6.77 -1.28
CA ALA A 73 0.25 -6.90 -1.42
C ALA A 73 0.82 -7.21 -0.03
N GLY A 74 1.38 -8.41 0.12
CA GLY A 74 1.79 -8.96 1.41
C GLY A 74 2.84 -8.15 2.18
N PRO A 75 3.10 -8.57 3.43
CA PRO A 75 4.00 -7.86 4.34
C PRO A 75 5.43 -7.83 3.80
N GLN A 76 6.16 -6.81 4.25
CA GLN A 76 7.59 -6.62 4.02
C GLN A 76 8.34 -6.84 5.33
N THR A 77 9.66 -6.69 5.30
CA THR A 77 10.45 -6.58 6.53
C THR A 77 9.89 -5.43 7.38
N PRO A 78 9.58 -5.66 8.68
CA PRO A 78 8.97 -4.63 9.51
C PRO A 78 9.78 -3.33 9.54
N SER A 79 9.11 -2.21 9.28
CA SER A 79 9.71 -0.86 9.21
C SER A 79 8.68 0.23 9.50
N GLU A 80 8.92 1.46 9.04
CA GLU A 80 7.94 2.55 9.03
C GLU A 80 7.50 2.80 7.59
N TYR A 81 6.28 2.38 7.27
CA TYR A 81 5.71 2.47 5.94
C TYR A 81 4.63 3.55 5.84
N GLY A 82 4.51 4.15 4.67
CA GLY A 82 3.40 5.01 4.28
C GLY A 82 3.08 4.89 2.79
N LEU A 83 2.11 5.69 2.33
CA LEU A 83 1.67 5.76 0.94
C LEU A 83 1.87 7.18 0.38
N VAL A 84 2.29 7.26 -0.87
CA VAL A 84 2.45 8.54 -1.59
C VAL A 84 1.85 8.41 -2.99
N ALA A 85 1.03 9.36 -3.39
CA ALA A 85 0.48 9.44 -4.75
C ALA A 85 1.36 10.33 -5.65
N SER A 86 1.66 9.87 -6.88
CA SER A 86 2.51 10.60 -7.85
C SER A 86 1.85 11.83 -8.51
N ARG A 87 0.63 12.19 -8.11
CA ARG A 87 -0.24 13.21 -8.76
C ARG A 87 -0.49 12.97 -10.26
N HIS A 88 -0.17 11.79 -10.77
CA HIS A 88 -0.37 11.45 -12.17
C HIS A 88 -1.83 11.06 -12.42
N THR A 89 -2.53 11.80 -13.28
CA THR A 89 -3.99 11.69 -13.43
C THR A 89 -4.47 10.41 -14.12
N ARG A 90 -3.57 9.68 -14.79
CA ARG A 90 -3.89 8.42 -15.50
C ARG A 90 -3.29 7.17 -14.85
N GLU A 91 -2.65 7.31 -13.70
CA GLU A 91 -2.12 6.17 -12.95
C GLU A 91 -3.06 5.86 -11.78
N ALA A 92 -3.49 4.62 -11.67
CA ALA A 92 -4.34 4.16 -10.57
C ALA A 92 -3.53 3.80 -9.30
N GLY A 93 -2.21 3.64 -9.43
CA GLY A 93 -1.35 3.13 -8.37
C GLY A 93 -0.87 4.20 -7.38
N VAL A 94 -0.41 3.74 -6.22
CA VAL A 94 0.23 4.54 -5.16
C VAL A 94 1.59 3.96 -4.81
N PHE A 95 2.53 4.80 -4.40
CA PHE A 95 3.83 4.34 -3.93
C PHE A 95 3.73 3.94 -2.47
N ARG A 96 4.08 2.68 -2.15
CA ARG A 96 4.47 2.29 -0.80
C ARG A 96 5.90 2.76 -0.58
N VAL A 97 6.11 3.49 0.51
CA VAL A 97 7.40 4.07 0.89
C VAL A 97 7.82 3.52 2.25
N ASN A 98 9.03 3.00 2.34
CA ASN A 98 9.69 2.72 3.60
C ASN A 98 10.44 3.98 4.05
N TYR A 99 9.89 4.72 5.01
CA TYR A 99 10.47 5.99 5.46
C TYR A 99 11.81 5.84 6.19
N ARG A 100 12.16 4.63 6.64
CA ARG A 100 13.48 4.39 7.26
C ARG A 100 14.58 4.09 6.25
N THR A 101 14.27 3.41 5.15
CA THR A 101 15.28 3.01 4.15
C THR A 101 15.26 3.84 2.87
N GLY A 102 14.16 4.57 2.62
CA GLY A 102 13.92 5.29 1.37
C GLY A 102 13.54 4.36 0.20
N GLU A 103 13.33 3.07 0.46
CA GLU A 103 12.87 2.13 -0.55
C GLU A 103 11.39 2.37 -0.90
N MET A 104 11.07 2.19 -2.17
CA MET A 104 9.75 2.47 -2.71
C MET A 104 9.33 1.42 -3.73
N SER A 105 8.04 1.07 -3.70
CA SER A 105 7.39 0.19 -4.69
C SER A 105 6.05 0.78 -5.08
N ILE A 106 5.71 0.79 -6.36
CA ILE A 106 4.36 1.18 -6.78
C ILE A 106 3.40 0.01 -6.58
N CYS A 107 2.27 0.27 -5.96
CA CYS A 107 1.21 -0.68 -5.64
C CYS A 107 -0.06 -0.32 -6.41
N PHE A 108 -0.68 -1.32 -7.04
CA PHE A 108 -1.86 -1.15 -7.89
C PHE A 108 -2.71 -2.42 -7.90
N VAL A 109 -3.94 -2.31 -8.44
CA VAL A 109 -4.80 -3.49 -8.63
C VAL A 109 -4.49 -4.15 -9.96
N LEU A 110 -4.04 -5.40 -9.89
CA LEU A 110 -3.86 -6.24 -11.07
C LEU A 110 -5.21 -6.87 -11.43
N VAL A 111 -5.96 -6.21 -12.33
CA VAL A 111 -7.32 -6.60 -12.74
C VAL A 111 -7.41 -8.08 -13.16
N LYS A 112 -6.40 -8.61 -13.85
CA LYS A 112 -6.39 -10.01 -14.31
C LYS A 112 -6.40 -11.05 -13.19
N LYS A 113 -5.90 -10.69 -12.00
CA LYS A 113 -5.80 -11.58 -10.84
C LYS A 113 -6.68 -11.13 -9.67
N GLU A 114 -7.42 -10.03 -9.85
CA GLU A 114 -8.23 -9.40 -8.81
C GLU A 114 -7.45 -9.28 -7.49
N GLN A 115 -6.24 -8.73 -7.58
CA GLN A 115 -5.31 -8.67 -6.45
C GLN A 115 -4.61 -7.31 -6.41
N VAL A 116 -4.35 -6.80 -5.20
CA VAL A 116 -3.44 -5.68 -4.99
C VAL A 116 -2.01 -6.22 -5.01
N VAL A 117 -1.18 -5.66 -5.88
CA VAL A 117 0.23 -6.06 -6.02
C VAL A 117 1.12 -4.83 -5.92
N CYS A 118 2.34 -5.02 -5.42
CA CYS A 118 3.39 -4.00 -5.49
C CYS A 118 4.53 -4.50 -6.37
N THR A 119 5.20 -3.59 -7.06
CA THR A 119 6.45 -3.91 -7.77
C THR A 119 7.57 -4.26 -6.79
N GLN A 120 8.70 -4.73 -7.33
CA GLN A 120 9.93 -4.81 -6.56
C GLN A 120 10.29 -3.45 -5.95
N GLN A 121 10.87 -3.45 -4.76
CA GLN A 121 11.32 -2.23 -4.10
C GLN A 121 12.59 -1.71 -4.78
N GLY A 122 12.58 -0.44 -5.16
CA GLY A 122 13.75 0.30 -5.63
C GLY A 122 14.11 1.41 -4.67
N LYS A 123 15.38 1.83 -4.65
CA LYS A 123 15.84 3.01 -3.91
C LYS A 123 16.71 3.89 -4.81
N PRO A 124 16.67 5.22 -4.67
CA PRO A 124 17.56 6.11 -5.41
C PRO A 124 19.04 5.71 -5.20
N GLY A 125 19.79 5.60 -6.29
CA GLY A 125 21.22 5.25 -6.23
C GLY A 125 21.53 3.76 -6.09
N ALA A 126 20.53 2.89 -5.91
CA ALA A 126 20.72 1.46 -6.16
C ALA A 126 20.61 1.20 -7.66
N GLU A 127 21.53 0.40 -8.21
CA GLU A 127 21.35 -0.17 -9.53
C GLU A 127 20.04 -0.97 -9.52
N ALA A 128 19.09 -0.56 -10.36
CA ALA A 128 17.85 -1.29 -10.53
C ALA A 128 18.24 -2.73 -10.93
N GLY A 129 17.90 -3.71 -10.09
CA GLY A 129 18.15 -5.11 -10.41
C GLY A 129 17.53 -5.46 -11.77
N THR A 130 18.41 -5.71 -12.73
CA THR A 130 18.26 -6.50 -13.97
C THR A 130 17.12 -7.53 -13.85
N ASP A 131 16.14 -7.72 -14.74
CA ASP A 131 16.07 -7.60 -16.20
C ASP A 131 14.60 -7.41 -16.64
N ALA A 132 14.26 -6.27 -17.23
CA ALA A 132 13.19 -6.12 -18.22
C ALA A 132 13.41 -4.77 -18.94
N PRO A 133 13.57 -4.73 -20.27
CA PRO A 133 13.61 -3.47 -20.99
C PRO A 133 12.33 -2.70 -20.72
N LEU A 134 12.44 -1.47 -20.22
CA LEU A 134 11.37 -0.48 -20.33
C LEU A 134 11.26 -0.12 -21.82
N THR A 135 10.63 -0.98 -22.63
CA THR A 135 10.31 -0.71 -24.04
C THR A 135 9.12 0.24 -24.12
N GLY A 136 9.38 1.48 -23.74
CA GLY A 136 8.62 2.67 -24.09
C GLY A 136 9.64 3.81 -24.11
N PRO A 137 9.49 4.85 -24.96
CA PRO A 137 10.44 5.95 -25.01
C PRO A 137 10.50 6.60 -23.63
N ALA A 138 11.54 6.29 -22.86
CA ALA A 138 11.84 6.95 -21.60
C ALA A 138 12.18 8.40 -21.95
N PRO A 139 11.36 9.39 -21.59
CA PRO A 139 11.77 10.78 -21.73
C PRO A 139 12.83 11.00 -20.67
N GLY A 140 14.07 11.14 -21.11
CA GLY A 140 15.13 11.81 -20.39
C GLY A 140 15.34 11.32 -18.96
N ARG A 141 16.30 10.40 -18.80
CA ARG A 141 17.16 10.41 -17.62
C ARG A 141 18.01 11.69 -17.67
N ALA A 142 17.38 12.85 -17.54
CA ALA A 142 18.04 14.13 -17.34
C ALA A 142 18.37 14.19 -15.86
N GLY A 143 19.66 14.24 -15.54
CA GLY A 143 20.14 14.40 -14.18
C GLY A 143 19.60 15.66 -13.52
N ALA A 144 19.76 15.67 -12.20
CA ALA A 144 19.87 16.83 -11.32
C ALA A 144 19.51 18.20 -11.92
N SER A 145 18.52 18.85 -11.29
CA SER A 145 18.48 20.31 -11.14
C SER A 145 18.68 21.12 -12.42
N ALA A 146 17.65 21.21 -13.25
CA ALA A 146 17.52 22.32 -14.18
C ALA A 146 16.23 23.08 -13.89
N THR A 147 16.30 24.00 -12.92
CA THR A 147 15.37 25.13 -12.87
C THR A 147 15.44 25.84 -14.23
N PRO A 148 14.33 26.00 -14.97
CA PRO A 148 14.35 26.76 -16.22
C PRO A 148 14.78 28.20 -15.91
N THR A 149 15.78 28.71 -16.63
CA THR A 149 16.09 30.14 -16.60
C THR A 149 14.89 30.90 -17.16
N GLN A 150 14.30 31.78 -16.35
CA GLN A 150 13.31 32.74 -16.83
C GLN A 150 14.02 33.72 -17.79
N GLY A 151 13.98 33.39 -19.08
CA GLY A 151 14.49 34.22 -20.15
C GLY A 151 13.44 35.25 -20.58
N GLY A 152 13.71 36.52 -20.24
CA GLY A 152 13.61 37.67 -21.14
C GLY A 152 12.28 37.94 -21.84
N ARG A 153 11.54 38.90 -21.31
CA ARG A 153 10.50 39.66 -21.99
C ARG A 153 11.08 40.45 -23.18
N PRO A 154 10.42 40.46 -24.35
CA PRO A 154 10.30 41.64 -25.19
C PRO A 154 9.04 42.44 -24.85
#